data_AF-A0A7S2Z220-F1
#
_entry.id   AF-A0A7S2Z220-F1
#
_cell.length_a   1.000
_cell.length_b   1.000
_cell.length_c   1.000
_cell.angle_alpha   90.00
_cell.angle_beta   90.00
_cell.angle_gamma   90.00
#
_symmetry.space_group_name_H-M   'P 1'
#
loop_
_entity.id
_entity.type
_entity.pdbx_description
1 polymer ?
#
loop_
_entity_poly.entity_id
_entity_poly.type
_entity_poly.pdbx_seq_one_letter_code
_entity_poly.pdbx_strand_id
1 'polypeptide(L)'
;RNEEGFRRRKAIAAHAAIPEQEITPEVKRDFRILRLRGVMDPKRFYKGSDESKIPKRFQWGTIIEGPAEYYSSRMTKGERKQTFTEEIMSDDAIKTYRKRKFRDIQAEAQKHVSRKGKQPKRNQRKRTSHRGYKG
;
A
#
# COMPACT_ATOMS: atom_id res chain seq x y z
N ARG A 1 37.17 -6.20 -25.16
CA ARG A 1 35.83 -6.85 -25.13
C ARG A 1 34.98 -6.10 -24.10
N ASN A 2 33.94 -5.37 -24.52
CA ASN A 2 33.20 -4.45 -23.64
C ASN A 2 32.50 -5.20 -22.49
N GLU A 3 32.99 -5.01 -21.26
CA GLU A 3 32.48 -5.66 -20.06
C GLU A 3 31.00 -5.33 -19.79
N GLU A 4 30.58 -4.09 -20.08
CA GLU A 4 29.19 -3.66 -19.90
C GLU A 4 28.21 -4.46 -20.78
N GLY A 5 28.58 -4.73 -22.02
CA GLY A 5 27.76 -5.52 -22.94
C GLY A 5 27.64 -6.98 -22.52
N PHE A 6 28.63 -7.53 -21.82
CA PHE A 6 28.56 -8.87 -21.24
C PHE A 6 27.68 -8.90 -19.99
N ARG A 7 27.85 -7.93 -19.07
CA ARG A 7 27.04 -7.80 -17.85
C ARG A 7 25.55 -7.64 -18.18
N ARG A 8 25.21 -6.78 -19.16
CA ARG A 8 23.81 -6.59 -19.61
C ARG A 8 23.20 -7.89 -20.15
N ARG A 9 23.91 -8.59 -21.05
CA ARG A 9 23.42 -9.87 -21.60
C ARG A 9 23.23 -10.94 -20.52
N LYS A 10 24.17 -11.05 -19.58
CA LYS A 10 24.07 -11.97 -18.44
C LYS A 10 22.87 -11.64 -17.54
N ALA A 11 22.63 -10.36 -17.27
CA ALA A 11 21.48 -9.93 -16.46
C ALA A 11 20.13 -10.22 -17.16
N ILE A 12 20.03 -9.97 -18.46
CA ILE A 12 18.83 -10.28 -19.26
C ILE A 12 18.57 -11.80 -19.25
N ALA A 13 19.62 -12.61 -19.45
CA ALA A 13 19.50 -14.06 -19.39
C ALA A 13 19.06 -14.56 -18.00
N ALA A 14 19.62 -13.99 -16.93
CA ALA A 14 19.24 -14.33 -15.55
C ALA A 14 17.78 -13.97 -15.26
N HIS A 15 17.31 -12.80 -15.68
CA HIS A 15 15.91 -12.41 -15.54
C HIS A 15 14.97 -13.33 -16.35
N ALA A 16 15.37 -13.73 -17.56
CA ALA A 16 14.61 -14.66 -18.39
C ALA A 16 14.56 -16.09 -17.83
N ALA A 17 15.50 -16.45 -16.94
CA ALA A 17 15.49 -17.73 -16.22
C ALA A 17 14.53 -17.74 -15.02
N ILE A 18 14.04 -16.57 -14.56
CA ILE A 18 13.02 -16.53 -13.51
C ILE A 18 11.74 -17.14 -14.08
N PRO A 19 11.15 -18.14 -13.39
CA PRO A 19 9.92 -18.78 -13.83
C PRO A 19 8.77 -17.76 -13.87
N GLU A 20 7.75 -18.11 -14.65
CA GLU A 20 6.47 -17.41 -14.63
C GLU A 20 5.56 -18.08 -13.60
N GLN A 21 4.96 -17.28 -12.72
CA GLN A 21 4.21 -17.78 -11.57
C GLN A 21 2.74 -17.43 -11.73
N GLU A 22 1.88 -18.36 -11.34
CA GLU A 22 0.44 -18.12 -11.28
C GLU A 22 0.10 -17.11 -10.18
N ILE A 23 -0.79 -16.17 -10.49
CA ILE A 23 -1.23 -15.15 -9.54
C ILE A 23 -2.37 -15.72 -8.70
N THR A 24 -2.00 -16.37 -7.60
CA THR A 24 -2.96 -16.82 -6.59
C THR A 24 -3.49 -15.63 -5.76
N PRO A 25 -4.61 -15.79 -5.04
CA PRO A 25 -5.13 -14.74 -4.16
C PRO A 25 -4.13 -14.31 -3.07
N GLU A 26 -3.29 -15.22 -2.60
CA GLU A 26 -2.25 -14.95 -1.59
C GLU A 26 -1.16 -14.07 -2.16
N VAL A 27 -0.61 -14.45 -3.32
CA VAL A 27 0.36 -13.65 -4.07
C VAL A 27 -0.17 -12.23 -4.31
N LYS A 28 -1.44 -12.11 -4.71
CA LYS A 28 -2.09 -10.80 -4.91
C LYS A 28 -2.15 -9.96 -3.63
N ARG A 29 -2.32 -10.58 -2.45
CA ARG A 29 -2.29 -9.87 -1.16
C ARG A 29 -0.88 -9.38 -0.85
N ASP A 30 0.14 -10.23 -0.99
CA ASP A 30 1.53 -9.86 -0.73
C ASP A 30 1.98 -8.69 -1.62
N PHE A 31 1.70 -8.74 -2.93
CA PHE A 31 2.02 -7.64 -3.84
C PHE A 31 1.24 -6.35 -3.51
N ARG A 32 -0.01 -6.47 -3.05
CA ARG A 32 -0.77 -5.31 -2.61
C ARG A 32 -0.13 -4.64 -1.39
N ILE A 33 0.38 -5.42 -0.44
CA ILE A 33 1.10 -4.91 0.72
C ILE A 33 2.40 -4.24 0.29
N LEU A 34 3.18 -4.85 -0.61
CA LEU A 34 4.42 -4.27 -1.13
C LEU A 34 4.19 -2.92 -1.81
N ARG A 35 3.08 -2.77 -2.53
CA ARG A 35 2.67 -1.49 -3.13
C ARG A 35 2.29 -0.45 -2.07
N LEU A 36 1.65 -0.90 -0.99
CA LEU A 36 1.20 -0.04 0.12
C LEU A 36 2.29 0.16 1.19
N ARG A 37 3.53 -0.28 0.97
CA ARG A 37 4.61 -0.17 1.98
C ARG A 37 4.84 1.25 2.51
N GLY A 38 4.62 2.27 1.68
CA GLY A 38 4.77 3.67 2.07
C GLY A 38 3.69 4.20 3.02
N VAL A 39 2.56 3.50 3.17
CA VAL A 39 1.48 3.89 4.11
C VAL A 39 1.45 3.04 5.38
N MET A 40 2.27 1.98 5.44
CA MET A 40 2.27 1.05 6.58
C MET A 40 3.01 1.61 7.79
N ASP A 41 4.18 2.20 7.58
CA ASP A 41 4.99 2.83 8.63
C ASP A 41 5.11 4.33 8.36
N PRO A 42 4.61 5.21 9.25
CA PRO A 42 4.68 6.66 9.07
C PRO A 42 6.10 7.21 9.06
N LYS A 43 7.10 6.43 9.52
CA LYS A 43 8.51 6.83 9.60
C LYS A 43 9.34 6.36 8.41
N ARG A 44 8.77 5.57 7.50
CA ARG A 44 9.49 5.01 6.34
C ARG A 44 8.90 5.50 5.04
N PHE A 45 9.63 6.38 4.37
CA PHE A 45 9.28 6.89 3.05
C PHE A 45 10.03 6.10 1.99
N TYR A 46 9.29 5.36 1.16
CA TYR A 46 9.82 4.65 0.01
C TYR A 46 9.58 5.44 -1.27
N LYS A 47 10.44 5.24 -2.27
CA LYS A 47 10.15 5.70 -3.63
C LYS A 47 8.83 5.07 -4.11
N GLY A 48 7.95 5.91 -4.67
CA GLY A 48 6.68 5.47 -5.24
C GLY A 48 6.88 4.40 -6.31
N SER A 49 5.99 3.40 -6.33
CA SER A 49 5.92 2.43 -7.41
C SER A 49 4.84 2.88 -8.40
N ASP A 50 5.25 3.28 -9.60
CA ASP A 50 4.31 3.64 -10.68
C ASP A 50 3.70 2.40 -11.37
N GLU A 51 4.25 1.21 -11.09
CA GLU A 51 3.76 -0.04 -11.64
C GLU A 51 2.43 -0.46 -11.01
N SER A 52 1.36 -0.36 -11.81
CA SER A 52 0.02 -0.79 -11.43
C SER A 52 -0.19 -2.30 -11.56
N LYS A 53 0.64 -2.98 -12.34
CA LYS A 53 0.52 -4.39 -12.69
C LYS A 53 1.43 -5.26 -11.83
N ILE A 54 0.92 -6.42 -11.40
CA ILE A 54 1.73 -7.44 -10.74
C ILE A 54 2.69 -8.02 -11.80
N PRO A 55 3.99 -8.16 -11.50
CA PRO A 55 4.94 -8.77 -12.43
C PRO A 55 4.57 -10.23 -12.70
N LYS A 56 4.73 -10.67 -13.94
CA LYS A 56 4.45 -12.07 -14.34
C LYS A 56 5.50 -13.06 -13.82
N ARG A 57 6.75 -12.60 -13.76
CA ARG A 57 7.92 -13.39 -13.35
C ARG A 57 8.41 -12.86 -12.03
N PHE A 58 8.37 -13.70 -11.00
CA PHE A 58 8.83 -13.36 -9.67
C PHE A 58 9.20 -14.63 -8.92
N GLN A 59 10.02 -14.48 -7.88
CA GLN A 59 10.42 -15.58 -7.01
C GLN A 59 10.36 -15.12 -5.56
N TRP A 60 9.88 -16.01 -4.70
CA TRP A 60 9.96 -15.83 -3.25
C TRP A 60 11.28 -16.38 -2.74
N GLY A 61 11.97 -15.58 -1.93
CA GLY A 61 13.21 -15.98 -1.26
C GLY A 61 13.14 -15.64 0.22
N THR A 62 13.76 -16.47 1.03
CA THR A 62 13.96 -16.22 2.46
C THR A 62 15.39 -15.77 2.70
N ILE A 63 15.56 -14.81 3.60
CA ILE A 63 16.89 -14.30 3.95
C ILE A 63 17.60 -15.34 4.81
N ILE A 64 18.79 -15.75 4.40
CA ILE A 64 19.69 -16.58 5.20
C ILE A 64 20.62 -15.62 5.97
N GLU A 65 20.41 -15.53 7.28
CA GLU A 65 21.17 -14.64 8.16
C GLU A 65 22.66 -15.05 8.19
N GLY A 66 23.55 -14.07 8.23
CA GLY A 66 24.99 -14.29 8.32
C GLY A 66 25.42 -14.85 9.69
N PRO A 67 26.55 -15.58 9.75
CA PRO A 67 27.01 -16.19 11.00
C PRO A 67 27.40 -15.18 12.10
N ALA A 68 27.67 -13.93 11.73
CA ALA A 68 28.10 -12.88 12.66
C ALA A 68 26.95 -12.08 13.30
N GLU A 69 25.71 -12.20 12.81
CA GLU A 69 24.59 -11.37 13.26
C GLU A 69 23.59 -12.14 14.14
N TYR A 70 24.06 -12.62 15.30
CA TYR A 70 23.26 -13.53 16.12
C TYR A 70 22.15 -12.85 16.94
N TYR A 71 22.34 -11.60 17.36
CA TYR A 71 21.48 -10.96 18.38
C TYR A 71 20.58 -9.83 17.87
N SER A 72 20.87 -9.24 16.70
CA SER A 72 20.20 -8.00 16.25
C SER A 72 19.28 -8.19 15.04
N SER A 73 19.70 -8.99 14.05
CA SER A 73 18.96 -9.16 12.79
C SER A 73 18.30 -10.52 12.64
N ARG A 74 18.62 -11.46 13.53
CA ARG A 74 18.08 -12.82 13.49
C ARG A 74 16.67 -12.87 14.08
N MET A 75 15.73 -13.37 13.28
CA MET A 75 14.37 -13.65 13.74
C MET A 75 14.29 -15.00 14.45
N THR A 76 13.55 -15.06 15.54
CA THR A 76 13.26 -16.32 16.23
C THR A 76 12.31 -17.20 15.41
N LYS A 77 12.25 -18.50 15.73
CA LYS A 77 11.37 -19.45 15.05
C LYS A 77 9.88 -19.05 15.10
N GLY A 78 9.45 -18.37 16.17
CA GLY A 78 8.06 -17.93 16.35
C GLY A 78 7.70 -16.69 15.52
N GLU A 79 8.68 -15.82 15.25
CA GLU A 79 8.50 -14.62 14.46
C GLU A 79 8.52 -14.93 12.95
N ARG A 80 9.26 -15.96 12.53
CA ARG A 80 9.29 -16.42 11.14
C ARG A 80 7.91 -16.95 10.72
N LYS A 81 7.36 -16.39 9.63
CA LYS A 81 6.08 -16.80 9.03
C LYS A 81 6.27 -17.38 7.64
N GLN A 82 5.23 -18.03 7.14
CA GLN A 82 5.26 -18.65 5.81
C GLN A 82 5.08 -17.60 4.71
N THR A 83 4.29 -16.56 4.98
CA THR A 83 3.99 -15.49 4.03
C THR A 83 4.40 -14.13 4.56
N PHE A 84 4.75 -13.23 3.63
CA PHE A 84 5.07 -11.84 3.96
C PHE A 84 3.88 -11.12 4.61
N THR A 85 2.66 -11.38 4.13
CA THR A 85 1.44 -10.85 4.75
C THR A 85 1.31 -11.25 6.21
N GLU A 86 1.55 -12.52 6.56
CA GLU A 86 1.47 -13.00 7.94
C GLU A 86 2.49 -12.32 8.85
N GLU A 87 3.71 -12.13 8.37
CA GLU A 87 4.77 -11.44 9.11
C GLU A 87 4.33 -10.02 9.47
N ILE A 88 3.85 -9.25 8.50
CA ILE A 88 3.33 -7.89 8.71
C ILE A 88 2.10 -7.88 9.62
N MET A 89 1.23 -8.89 9.55
CA MET A 89 0.06 -8.98 10.42
C MET A 89 0.40 -9.35 11.86
N SER A 90 1.55 -10.01 12.09
CA SER A 90 2.04 -10.36 13.42
C SER A 90 2.78 -9.23 14.13
N ASP A 91 3.19 -8.18 13.40
CA ASP A 91 3.84 -7.01 13.99
C ASP A 91 2.85 -6.12 14.79
N ASP A 92 3.08 -6.01 16.09
CA ASP A 92 2.24 -5.26 17.02
C ASP A 92 2.31 -3.73 16.82
N ALA A 93 3.44 -3.19 16.39
CA ALA A 93 3.59 -1.76 16.13
C ALA A 93 2.75 -1.36 14.92
N ILE A 94 2.83 -2.16 13.83
CA ILE A 94 2.02 -1.97 12.63
C ILE A 94 0.53 -2.13 12.97
N LYS A 95 0.16 -3.17 13.73
CA LYS A 95 -1.23 -3.43 14.14
C LYS A 95 -1.83 -2.26 14.93
N THR A 96 -1.07 -1.71 15.87
CA THR A 96 -1.49 -0.58 16.71
C THR A 96 -1.67 0.69 15.88
N TYR A 97 -0.69 1.02 15.04
CA TYR A 97 -0.75 2.17 14.14
C TYR A 97 -1.94 2.07 13.18
N ARG A 98 -2.09 0.91 12.53
CA ARG A 98 -3.18 0.64 11.58
C ARG A 98 -4.55 0.78 12.25
N LYS A 99 -4.73 0.20 13.45
CA LYS A 99 -6.00 0.28 14.19
C LYS A 99 -6.35 1.73 14.53
N ARG A 100 -5.39 2.52 15.01
CA ARG A 100 -5.59 3.95 15.29
C ARG A 100 -5.98 4.71 14.04
N LYS A 101 -5.17 4.65 12.97
CA LYS A 101 -5.42 5.38 11.73
C LYS A 101 -6.72 4.98 11.05
N PHE A 102 -7.09 3.70 11.10
CA PHE A 102 -8.36 3.24 10.59
C PHE A 102 -9.53 3.92 11.31
N ARG A 103 -9.50 4.01 12.65
CA ARG A 103 -10.54 4.70 13.42
C ARG A 103 -10.61 6.19 13.10
N ASP A 104 -9.47 6.86 12.94
CA ASP A 104 -9.42 8.27 12.58
C ASP A 104 -10.09 8.52 11.21
N ILE A 105 -9.73 7.70 10.21
CA ILE A 105 -10.30 7.77 8.85
C ILE A 105 -11.81 7.51 8.87
N GLN A 106 -12.27 6.50 9.64
CA GLN A 106 -13.69 6.21 9.77
C GLN A 106 -14.47 7.36 10.43
N ALA A 107 -13.93 7.94 11.49
CA ALA A 107 -14.55 9.08 12.17
C ALA A 107 -14.62 10.31 11.25
N GLU A 108 -13.57 10.58 10.47
CA GLU A 108 -13.54 11.64 9.48
C GLU A 108 -14.57 11.40 8.37
N ALA A 109 -14.62 10.19 7.80
CA ALA A 109 -15.59 9.82 6.78
C ALA A 109 -17.05 10.02 7.27
N GLN A 110 -17.36 9.64 8.51
CA GLN A 110 -18.69 9.85 9.12
C GLN A 110 -19.03 11.35 9.28
N LYS A 111 -18.06 12.20 9.66
CA LYS A 111 -18.24 13.66 9.70
C LYS A 111 -18.57 14.23 8.32
N HIS A 112 -17.93 13.74 7.27
CA HIS A 112 -18.22 14.16 5.90
C HIS A 112 -19.63 13.76 5.45
N VAL A 113 -20.09 12.55 5.77
CA VAL A 113 -21.45 12.08 5.44
C VAL A 113 -22.50 12.94 6.14
N SER A 114 -22.35 13.19 7.45
CA SER A 114 -23.29 14.00 8.22
C SER A 114 -23.35 15.47 7.76
N ARG A 115 -22.26 16.05 7.27
CA ARG A 115 -22.25 17.40 6.68
C ARG A 115 -22.98 17.48 5.33
N LYS A 116 -22.90 16.44 4.50
CA LYS A 116 -23.55 16.39 3.19
C LYS A 116 -25.08 16.27 3.31
N GLY A 117 -25.56 15.56 4.33
CA GLY A 117 -27.00 15.46 4.65
C GLY A 117 -27.60 16.70 5.33
N LYS A 118 -26.77 17.57 5.93
CA LYS A 118 -27.21 18.78 6.67
C LYS A 118 -27.16 20.07 5.86
N GLN A 119 -26.81 20.04 4.57
CA GLN A 119 -26.87 21.23 3.72
C GLN A 119 -28.34 21.68 3.62
N PRO A 120 -28.74 22.81 4.24
CA PRO A 120 -30.11 23.28 4.11
C PRO A 120 -30.33 23.60 2.63
N LYS A 121 -31.41 23.06 2.04
CA LYS A 121 -31.82 23.48 0.69
C LYS A 121 -31.99 24.99 0.76
N ARG A 122 -31.06 25.73 0.13
CA ARG A 122 -31.09 27.19 0.06
C ARG A 122 -32.41 27.56 -0.59
N ASN A 123 -33.37 27.95 0.23
CA ASN A 123 -34.72 28.30 -0.21
C ASN A 123 -34.55 29.50 -1.13
N GLN A 124 -34.60 29.27 -2.44
CA GLN A 124 -34.62 30.33 -3.43
C GLN A 124 -35.98 31.01 -3.26
N ARG A 125 -36.06 31.94 -2.30
CA ARG A 125 -37.19 32.85 -2.17
C ARG A 125 -37.31 33.57 -3.50
N LYS A 126 -38.29 33.15 -4.31
CA LYS A 126 -38.68 33.83 -5.53
C LYS A 126 -38.91 35.29 -5.16
N ARG A 127 -38.04 36.17 -5.65
CA ARG A 127 -38.21 37.62 -5.53
C ARG A 127 -39.47 37.94 -6.34
N THR A 128 -40.61 38.07 -5.67
CA THR A 128 -41.80 38.62 -6.30
C THR A 128 -41.47 40.07 -6.65
N SER A 129 -41.32 40.33 -7.96
CA SER A 129 -41.18 41.68 -8.47
C SER A 129 -42.49 42.42 -8.24
N HIS A 130 -42.55 43.23 -7.18
CA HIS A 130 -43.54 44.31 -7.10
C HIS A 130 -43.21 45.32 -8.20
N ARG A 131 -43.83 45.13 -9.37
CA ARG A 131 -43.86 46.13 -10.43
C ARG A 131 -44.91 47.17 -10.01
N GLY A 132 -44.45 48.18 -9.26
CA GLY A 132 -45.28 49.32 -8.91
C GLY A 132 -45.76 50.05 -10.16
N TYR A 133 -47.06 50.25 -10.26
CA TYR A 133 -47.68 51.24 -11.15
C TYR A 133 -47.17 52.63 -10.75
N LYS A 134 -46.71 53.41 -11.73
CA LYS A 134 -46.61 54.87 -11.64
C LYS A 134 -47.68 55.47 -12.54
N GLY A 135 -48.34 56.50 -12.02
CA GLY A 135 -49.42 57.25 -12.66
C GLY A 135 -48.96 58.11 -13.82
#